data_AF-A0A3A8YS60-F1
#
_entry.id   AF-A0A3A8YS60-F1
#
_cell.length_a   1.000
_cell.length_b   1.000
_cell.length_c   1.000
_cell.angle_alpha   90.00
_cell.angle_beta   90.00
_cell.angle_gamma   90.00
#
_symmetry.space_group_name_H-M   'P 1'
#
loop_
_entity.id
_entity.type
_entity.pdbx_description
1 polymer ?
#
loop_
_entity_poly.entity_id
_entity_poly.type
_entity_poly.pdbx_seq_one_letter_code
_entity_poly.pdbx_strand_id
1 'polypeptide(L)'
;MKRITIIGLCFIISLSMSIPAFAAEQPAEIEAAGAFLREHGIYQGDSSGDLMLDKGLTRAEMAAVLTRLHGEGEVNPDHYAWACYFTDVPAWAKPYVGYCVANLLVSGYDASHYGPNDMVTPAMACTVVLRCCGYKDSEGGTWTYNTAGQYAVSLGLISQSTAQASIITRGEMAVLISRAWKPEEETPVTPTPERPPEDSGTSQPYTITADHWSREDFSQQANPNVFAGVYNRALYNTIRQTLVDGTSETAPAYTMVAKGDKYSAVKNLLGRMEGILRYEHHVPQNFTDYWQYLDYFAVSAKMPENYQAPLDFIQPAVSHVNTLATDREKVEYLNDYLCSLLAYEEGASSGITQTFAPHTGELKAACGSYARAMKFLCAAVDIPCFTISSDIHVWNLVYVEGRWLHVDVSANDLSGRNGVLLTETYQTGKDQAPDATAFLKELLVPGSTK
;
A
#
# COMPACT_ATOMS: atom_id res chain seq x y z
N MET A 1 -4.13 -43.54 76.82
CA MET A 1 -4.21 -43.52 75.35
C MET A 1 -5.19 -42.44 74.90
N LYS A 2 -4.65 -41.49 74.12
CA LYS A 2 -5.22 -40.42 73.27
C LYS A 2 -6.76 -40.21 73.33
N ARG A 3 -7.28 -39.14 73.96
CA ARG A 3 -7.44 -37.73 73.49
C ARG A 3 -8.51 -37.53 72.40
N ILE A 4 -9.68 -37.10 72.89
CA ILE A 4 -10.71 -36.22 72.31
C ILE A 4 -10.09 -35.12 71.43
N THR A 5 -10.71 -34.73 70.30
CA THR A 5 -11.15 -33.35 69.97
C THR A 5 -11.85 -33.30 68.60
N ILE A 6 -12.97 -32.58 68.59
CA ILE A 6 -13.79 -32.08 67.49
C ILE A 6 -12.94 -31.36 66.43
N ILE A 7 -13.01 -31.79 65.18
CA ILE A 7 -12.61 -31.06 63.97
C ILE A 7 -13.70 -31.44 62.96
N GLY A 8 -14.46 -30.56 62.33
CA GLY A 8 -14.28 -29.13 62.09
C GLY A 8 -15.02 -28.92 60.79
N LEU A 9 -16.21 -28.33 60.91
CA LEU A 9 -17.08 -27.84 59.86
C LEU A 9 -16.34 -26.77 59.04
N CYS A 10 -15.35 -27.17 58.23
CA CYS A 10 -14.52 -26.32 57.37
C CYS A 10 -14.14 -27.04 56.06
N PHE A 11 -14.97 -27.95 55.57
CA PHE A 11 -14.74 -28.66 54.30
C PHE A 11 -15.68 -28.22 53.15
N ILE A 12 -16.38 -27.08 53.31
CA ILE A 12 -17.33 -26.55 52.32
C ILE A 12 -16.98 -25.10 51.87
N ILE A 13 -15.82 -24.54 52.27
CA ILE A 13 -15.37 -23.20 51.80
C ILE A 13 -13.91 -23.26 51.35
N SER A 14 -13.61 -24.13 50.39
CA SER A 14 -12.35 -24.05 49.61
C SER A 14 -12.51 -24.42 48.15
N LEU A 15 -13.75 -24.63 47.70
CA LEU A 15 -14.13 -24.57 46.30
C LEU A 15 -15.13 -23.43 46.11
N SER A 16 -14.80 -22.25 46.64
CA SER A 16 -15.33 -21.03 46.06
C SER A 16 -14.76 -20.98 44.66
N MET A 17 -15.60 -21.40 43.71
CA MET A 17 -15.50 -21.02 42.31
C MET A 17 -14.88 -19.63 42.26
N SER A 18 -13.67 -19.50 41.73
CA SER A 18 -13.34 -18.30 41.00
C SER A 18 -14.30 -18.31 39.82
N ILE A 19 -15.54 -17.88 40.09
CA ILE A 19 -16.34 -17.16 39.12
C ILE A 19 -15.33 -16.19 38.53
N PRO A 20 -15.08 -16.16 37.21
CA PRO A 20 -14.42 -15.01 36.66
C PRO A 20 -15.35 -13.84 37.01
N ALA A 21 -15.02 -13.17 38.11
CA ALA A 21 -15.63 -11.91 38.42
C ALA A 21 -15.43 -11.09 37.17
N PHE A 22 -16.51 -10.43 36.72
CA PHE A 22 -16.48 -9.41 35.69
C PHE A 22 -15.66 -8.22 36.21
N ALA A 23 -14.37 -8.45 36.43
CA ALA A 23 -13.46 -7.50 37.01
C ALA A 23 -13.03 -6.58 35.88
N ALA A 24 -13.16 -5.27 36.13
CA ALA A 24 -12.54 -4.27 35.30
C ALA A 24 -11.04 -4.53 35.18
N GLU A 25 -10.46 -4.05 34.09
CA GLU A 25 -9.04 -4.02 33.82
C GLU A 25 -8.27 -3.53 35.06
N GLN A 26 -7.24 -4.27 35.45
CA GLN A 26 -6.47 -3.91 36.64
C GLN A 26 -5.65 -2.63 36.36
N PRO A 27 -5.49 -1.71 37.32
CA PRO A 27 -4.73 -0.48 37.09
C PRO A 27 -3.31 -0.72 36.55
N ALA A 28 -2.63 -1.77 37.03
CA ALA A 28 -1.29 -2.14 36.55
C ALA A 28 -1.28 -2.58 35.07
N GLU A 29 -2.37 -3.20 34.60
CA GLU A 29 -2.52 -3.60 33.20
C GLU A 29 -2.77 -2.40 32.30
N ILE A 30 -3.60 -1.44 32.75
CA ILE A 30 -3.85 -0.18 32.05
C ILE A 30 -2.54 0.59 31.85
N GLU A 31 -1.72 0.73 32.90
CA GLU A 31 -0.42 1.38 32.84
C GLU A 31 0.54 0.66 31.87
N ALA A 32 0.61 -0.67 31.93
CA ALA A 32 1.45 -1.46 31.04
C ALA A 32 1.03 -1.31 29.56
N ALA A 33 -0.27 -1.33 29.27
CA ALA A 33 -0.80 -1.14 27.93
C ALA A 33 -0.51 0.29 27.41
N GLY A 34 -0.68 1.31 28.26
CA GLY A 34 -0.34 2.69 27.92
C GLY A 34 1.15 2.86 27.59
N ALA A 35 2.03 2.28 28.41
CA ALA A 35 3.47 2.30 28.17
C ALA A 35 3.86 1.59 26.88
N PHE A 36 3.27 0.42 26.61
CA PHE A 36 3.48 -0.35 25.39
C PHE A 36 3.11 0.46 24.13
N LEU A 37 1.95 1.12 24.11
CA LEU A 37 1.53 1.95 22.97
C LEU A 37 2.38 3.22 22.82
N ARG A 38 2.94 3.75 23.91
CA ARG A 38 3.89 4.87 23.84
C ARG A 38 5.21 4.44 23.18
N GLU A 39 5.72 3.27 23.55
CA GLU A 39 6.95 2.70 22.96
C GLU A 39 6.83 2.51 21.44
N HIS A 40 5.64 2.13 20.97
CA HIS A 40 5.35 1.98 19.56
C HIS A 40 4.88 3.28 18.86
N GLY A 41 5.03 4.44 19.51
CA GLY A 41 4.70 5.75 18.90
C GLY A 41 3.20 6.04 18.72
N ILE A 42 2.31 5.17 19.19
CA ILE A 42 0.85 5.33 19.05
C ILE A 42 0.32 6.31 20.09
N TYR A 43 0.70 6.11 21.36
CA TYR A 43 0.29 6.99 22.46
C TYR A 43 1.31 8.10 22.68
N GLN A 44 0.80 9.32 22.80
CA GLN A 44 1.55 10.50 23.19
C GLN A 44 0.92 11.08 24.46
N GLY A 45 1.78 11.46 25.41
CA GLY A 45 1.38 12.12 26.64
C GLY A 45 1.26 13.62 26.48
N ASP A 46 0.92 14.29 27.57
CA ASP A 46 0.96 15.75 27.65
C ASP A 46 2.41 16.29 27.72
N SER A 47 2.56 17.59 27.96
CA SER A 47 3.88 18.23 28.07
C SER A 47 4.74 17.72 29.23
N SER A 48 4.14 17.05 30.22
CA SER A 48 4.83 16.40 31.33
C SER A 48 5.14 14.92 31.07
N GLY A 49 4.63 14.36 29.97
CA GLY A 49 4.75 12.95 29.60
C GLY A 49 3.65 12.05 30.18
N ASP A 50 2.64 12.63 30.85
CA ASP A 50 1.49 11.89 31.37
C ASP A 50 0.58 11.43 30.21
N LEU A 51 0.31 10.13 30.15
CA LEU A 51 -0.56 9.54 29.12
C LEU A 51 -2.05 9.82 29.37
N MET A 52 -2.41 10.34 30.55
CA MET A 52 -3.77 10.69 30.96
C MET A 52 -4.72 9.48 30.87
N LEU A 53 -4.31 8.31 31.36
CA LEU A 53 -5.02 7.04 31.12
C LEU A 53 -6.44 7.01 31.69
N ASP A 54 -6.72 7.74 32.78
CA ASP A 54 -8.06 7.83 33.38
C ASP A 54 -9.02 8.75 32.61
N LYS A 55 -8.52 9.54 31.65
CA LYS A 55 -9.32 10.52 30.92
C LYS A 55 -10.17 9.82 29.85
N GLY A 56 -11.43 10.24 29.71
CA GLY A 56 -12.27 9.87 28.57
C GLY A 56 -11.69 10.31 27.22
N LEU A 57 -11.85 9.49 26.19
CA LEU A 57 -11.32 9.76 24.85
C LEU A 57 -12.34 10.51 23.99
N THR A 58 -11.93 11.61 23.35
CA THR A 58 -12.79 12.29 22.34
C THR A 58 -12.67 11.61 20.98
N ARG A 59 -13.67 11.80 20.11
CA ARG A 59 -13.63 11.30 18.72
C ARG A 59 -12.45 11.85 17.90
N ALA A 60 -11.99 13.08 18.17
CA ALA A 60 -10.80 13.63 17.53
C ALA A 60 -9.50 12.98 18.05
N GLU A 61 -9.40 12.75 19.36
CA GLU A 61 -8.26 12.05 19.95
C GLU A 61 -8.20 10.59 19.47
N MET A 62 -9.36 9.92 19.35
CA MET A 62 -9.47 8.59 18.76
C MET A 62 -8.98 8.57 17.31
N ALA A 63 -9.34 9.56 16.48
CA ALA A 63 -8.82 9.63 15.12
C ALA A 63 -7.29 9.75 15.07
N ALA A 64 -6.69 10.50 16.00
CA ALA A 64 -5.23 10.59 16.10
C ALA A 64 -4.60 9.25 16.51
N VAL A 65 -5.18 8.56 17.50
CA VAL A 65 -4.74 7.22 17.91
C VAL A 65 -4.87 6.22 16.77
N LEU A 66 -6.02 6.19 16.08
CA LEU A 66 -6.26 5.28 14.95
C LEU A 66 -5.34 5.57 13.77
N THR A 67 -5.04 6.84 13.50
CA THR A 67 -4.09 7.21 12.44
C THR A 67 -2.70 6.66 12.74
N ARG A 68 -2.23 6.74 13.99
CA ARG A 68 -0.93 6.18 14.39
C ARG A 68 -0.96 4.67 14.51
N LEU A 69 -2.08 4.08 14.90
CA LEU A 69 -2.24 2.63 14.94
C LEU A 69 -2.27 2.03 13.53
N HIS A 70 -3.14 2.53 12.65
CA HIS A 70 -3.30 2.03 11.28
C HIS A 70 -2.17 2.48 10.35
N GLY A 71 -1.56 3.65 10.61
CA GLY A 71 -0.36 4.12 9.93
C GLY A 71 0.94 3.71 10.62
N GLU A 72 0.86 2.85 11.65
CA GLU A 72 1.99 2.28 12.42
C GLU A 72 3.02 3.31 12.92
N GLY A 73 2.57 4.55 13.18
CA GLY A 73 3.41 5.65 13.65
C GLY A 73 4.29 6.31 12.57
N GLU A 74 4.27 5.81 11.33
CA GLU A 74 5.15 6.25 10.24
C GLU A 74 4.46 7.18 9.23
N VAL A 75 3.13 7.17 9.18
CA VAL A 75 2.37 8.05 8.28
C VAL A 75 2.41 9.50 8.75
N ASN A 76 2.78 10.42 7.84
CA ASN A 76 2.53 11.85 8.04
C ASN A 76 1.04 12.16 7.77
N PRO A 77 0.23 12.46 8.80
CA PRO A 77 -1.20 12.71 8.63
C PRO A 77 -1.50 13.97 7.81
N ASP A 78 -0.55 14.91 7.68
CA ASP A 78 -0.77 16.19 6.98
C ASP A 78 -1.10 16.01 5.50
N HIS A 79 -0.67 14.89 4.89
CA HIS A 79 -1.02 14.52 3.52
C HIS A 79 -2.50 14.22 3.32
N TYR A 80 -3.27 14.07 4.40
CA TYR A 80 -4.68 13.66 4.37
C TYR A 80 -5.64 14.77 4.82
N ALA A 81 -5.15 15.96 5.16
CA ALA A 81 -6.00 17.07 5.59
C ALA A 81 -7.08 17.43 4.53
N TRP A 82 -6.80 17.20 3.24
CA TRP A 82 -7.75 17.41 2.14
C TRP A 82 -9.01 16.54 2.23
N ALA A 83 -8.93 15.36 2.87
CA ALA A 83 -10.04 14.42 2.98
C ALA A 83 -10.99 14.77 4.14
N CYS A 84 -10.62 15.71 5.02
CA CYS A 84 -11.49 16.18 6.10
C CYS A 84 -12.41 17.31 5.61
N TYR A 85 -13.60 16.96 5.13
CA TYR A 85 -14.63 17.92 4.67
C TYR A 85 -15.57 18.43 5.78
N PHE A 86 -15.40 17.98 7.03
CA PHE A 86 -16.21 18.41 8.17
C PHE A 86 -15.84 19.82 8.65
N THR A 87 -16.85 20.65 8.93
CA THR A 87 -16.67 22.07 9.26
C THR A 87 -16.39 22.30 10.75
N ASP A 88 -16.77 21.35 11.60
CA ASP A 88 -16.61 21.41 13.05
C ASP A 88 -15.28 20.84 13.56
N VAL A 89 -14.50 20.16 12.70
CA VAL A 89 -13.20 19.57 13.06
C VAL A 89 -12.13 20.65 13.23
N PRO A 90 -11.50 20.78 14.41
CA PRO A 90 -10.47 21.78 14.66
C PRO A 90 -9.21 21.50 13.82
N ALA A 91 -8.45 22.54 13.51
CA ALA A 91 -7.32 22.47 12.58
C ALA A 91 -6.31 21.36 12.90
N TRP A 92 -5.97 21.16 14.19
CA TRP A 92 -5.03 20.12 14.61
C TRP A 92 -5.51 18.69 14.32
N ALA A 93 -6.83 18.46 14.32
CA ALA A 93 -7.42 17.15 14.13
C ALA A 93 -7.71 16.84 12.66
N LYS A 94 -7.75 17.86 11.78
CA LYS A 94 -8.07 17.68 10.35
C LYS A 94 -7.17 16.66 9.64
N PRO A 95 -5.84 16.66 9.82
CA PRO A 95 -4.96 15.65 9.22
C PRO A 95 -5.35 14.21 9.61
N TYR A 96 -5.61 13.98 10.89
CA TYR A 96 -5.94 12.67 11.45
C TYR A 96 -7.36 12.20 11.09
N VAL A 97 -8.34 13.10 11.20
CA VAL A 97 -9.72 12.80 10.78
C VAL A 97 -9.76 12.56 9.27
N GLY A 98 -9.06 13.36 8.48
CA GLY A 98 -8.93 13.17 7.05
C GLY A 98 -8.30 11.82 6.68
N TYR A 99 -7.24 11.41 7.39
CA TYR A 99 -6.65 10.08 7.21
C TYR A 99 -7.66 8.97 7.49
N CYS A 100 -8.36 9.06 8.62
CA CYS A 100 -9.34 8.06 9.00
C CYS A 100 -10.54 8.00 8.04
N VAL A 101 -10.96 9.14 7.48
CA VAL A 101 -12.02 9.20 6.45
C VAL A 101 -11.55 8.57 5.13
N ALA A 102 -10.35 8.94 4.66
CA ALA A 102 -9.78 8.42 3.42
C ALA A 102 -9.58 6.89 3.46
N ASN A 103 -9.32 6.34 4.64
CA ASN A 103 -9.16 4.90 4.87
C ASN A 103 -10.43 4.22 5.41
N LEU A 104 -11.58 4.91 5.38
CA LEU A 104 -12.89 4.39 5.81
C LEU A 104 -12.94 3.84 7.26
N LEU A 105 -12.08 4.37 8.14
CA LEU A 105 -12.00 4.00 9.55
C LEU A 105 -13.04 4.69 10.41
N VAL A 106 -13.44 5.92 10.05
CA VAL A 106 -14.45 6.72 10.77
C VAL A 106 -15.46 7.34 9.81
N SER A 107 -16.61 7.73 10.36
CA SER A 107 -17.64 8.49 9.64
C SER A 107 -18.18 9.63 10.52
N GLY A 108 -18.63 10.70 9.87
CA GLY A 108 -19.34 11.80 10.53
C GLY A 108 -20.80 11.45 10.81
N TYR A 109 -21.49 12.31 11.56
CA TYR A 109 -22.94 12.18 11.78
C TYR A 109 -23.73 12.55 10.52
N ASP A 110 -23.20 13.50 9.74
CA ASP A 110 -23.74 13.90 8.44
C ASP A 110 -22.61 14.35 7.50
N ALA A 111 -22.97 14.92 6.35
CA ALA A 111 -22.04 15.35 5.31
C ALA A 111 -21.05 16.43 5.76
N SER A 112 -21.32 17.17 6.84
CA SER A 112 -20.51 18.31 7.29
C SER A 112 -20.16 18.30 8.78
N HIS A 113 -20.74 17.40 9.58
CA HIS A 113 -20.58 17.36 11.02
C HIS A 113 -19.95 16.04 11.51
N TYR A 114 -18.80 16.12 12.21
CA TYR A 114 -18.09 14.96 12.74
C TYR A 114 -18.31 14.69 14.24
N GLY A 115 -18.55 15.74 15.03
CA GLY A 115 -18.61 15.68 16.49
C GLY A 115 -17.25 15.41 17.14
N PRO A 116 -16.19 16.20 16.87
CA PRO A 116 -14.82 15.90 17.33
C PRO A 116 -14.66 15.84 18.85
N ASN A 117 -15.51 16.56 19.59
CA ASN A 117 -15.45 16.65 21.05
C ASN A 117 -16.33 15.63 21.77
N ASP A 118 -17.13 14.84 21.05
CA ASP A 118 -17.98 13.86 21.69
C ASP A 118 -17.13 12.72 22.24
N MET A 119 -17.57 12.18 23.38
CA MET A 119 -16.89 11.07 24.03
C MET A 119 -17.11 9.78 23.24
N VAL A 120 -16.06 8.97 23.15
CA VAL A 120 -16.10 7.67 22.49
C VAL A 120 -16.77 6.65 23.40
N THR A 121 -17.75 5.93 22.85
CA THR A 121 -18.39 4.80 23.55
C THR A 121 -17.60 3.51 23.34
N PRO A 122 -17.73 2.51 24.23
CA PRO A 122 -17.10 1.20 24.03
C PRO A 122 -17.48 0.53 22.70
N ALA A 123 -18.72 0.69 22.23
CA ALA A 123 -19.15 0.16 20.94
C ALA A 123 -18.41 0.79 19.76
N MET A 124 -18.20 2.12 19.79
CA MET A 124 -17.39 2.81 18.78
C MET A 124 -15.95 2.32 18.82
N ALA A 125 -15.33 2.31 20.00
CA ALA A 125 -13.95 1.88 20.20
C ALA A 125 -13.71 0.44 19.71
N CYS A 126 -14.56 -0.50 20.12
CA CYS A 126 -14.46 -1.89 19.68
C CYS A 126 -14.61 -2.01 18.17
N THR A 127 -15.58 -1.32 17.57
CA THR A 127 -15.80 -1.38 16.12
C THR A 127 -14.56 -0.93 15.35
N VAL A 128 -13.98 0.22 15.72
CA VAL A 128 -12.83 0.77 14.98
C VAL A 128 -11.55 -0.02 15.22
N VAL A 129 -11.30 -0.51 16.45
CA VAL A 129 -10.10 -1.31 16.75
C VAL A 129 -10.19 -2.68 16.08
N LEU A 130 -11.35 -3.34 16.14
CA LEU A 130 -11.56 -4.61 15.43
C LEU A 130 -11.33 -4.44 13.93
N ARG A 131 -11.80 -3.35 13.32
CA ARG A 131 -11.53 -3.05 11.91
C ARG A 131 -10.03 -2.83 11.64
N CYS A 132 -9.37 -2.01 12.45
CA CYS A 132 -7.95 -1.70 12.29
C CYS A 132 -7.04 -2.92 12.50
N CYS A 133 -7.38 -3.82 13.43
CA CYS A 133 -6.56 -4.97 13.80
C CYS A 133 -6.95 -6.28 13.07
N GLY A 134 -7.64 -6.18 11.92
CA GLY A 134 -7.86 -7.32 11.02
C GLY A 134 -9.12 -8.16 11.25
N TYR A 135 -10.04 -7.75 12.11
CA TYR A 135 -11.30 -8.46 12.38
C TYR A 135 -12.48 -7.98 11.51
N LYS A 136 -12.23 -7.06 10.56
CA LYS A 136 -13.25 -6.44 9.68
C LYS A 136 -14.03 -7.46 8.83
N ASP A 137 -13.40 -8.55 8.42
CA ASP A 137 -14.02 -9.53 7.52
C ASP A 137 -15.12 -10.37 8.20
N SER A 138 -15.18 -10.30 9.54
CA SER A 138 -16.24 -10.89 10.35
C SER A 138 -17.41 -9.93 10.64
N GLU A 139 -17.33 -8.66 10.24
CA GLU A 139 -18.38 -7.67 10.44
C GLU A 139 -19.59 -7.92 9.52
N GLY A 140 -20.80 -7.83 10.06
CA GLY A 140 -22.05 -8.20 9.38
C GLY A 140 -22.40 -9.69 9.47
N GLY A 141 -21.42 -10.55 9.77
CA GLY A 141 -21.62 -11.99 10.00
C GLY A 141 -21.56 -12.36 11.48
N THR A 142 -20.35 -12.34 12.05
CA THR A 142 -20.08 -12.74 13.44
C THR A 142 -20.40 -11.62 14.43
N TRP A 143 -20.17 -10.37 14.02
CA TRP A 143 -20.44 -9.21 14.85
C TRP A 143 -20.89 -8.01 14.00
N THR A 144 -21.49 -7.00 14.63
CA THR A 144 -21.94 -5.75 14.00
C THR A 144 -21.56 -4.60 14.92
N TYR A 145 -21.72 -3.34 14.49
CA TYR A 145 -21.55 -2.18 15.36
C TYR A 145 -22.24 -2.35 16.75
N ASN A 146 -23.48 -2.85 16.75
CA ASN A 146 -24.24 -3.03 17.99
C ASN A 146 -23.73 -4.16 18.89
N THR A 147 -23.02 -5.15 18.33
CA THR A 147 -22.50 -6.30 19.06
C THR A 147 -20.98 -6.28 19.23
N ALA A 148 -20.29 -5.26 18.70
CA ALA A 148 -18.83 -5.14 18.70
C ALA A 148 -18.24 -5.23 20.12
N GLY A 149 -18.84 -4.54 21.09
CA GLY A 149 -18.41 -4.60 22.48
C GLY A 149 -18.51 -6.02 23.06
N GLN A 150 -19.63 -6.70 22.83
CA GLN A 150 -19.83 -8.05 23.34
C GLN A 150 -18.95 -9.09 22.63
N TYR A 151 -18.68 -8.86 21.35
CA TYR A 151 -17.72 -9.66 20.59
C TYR A 151 -16.30 -9.48 21.13
N ALA A 152 -15.87 -8.23 21.39
CA ALA A 152 -14.57 -7.95 22.01
C ALA A 152 -14.44 -8.59 23.40
N VAL A 153 -15.52 -8.62 24.20
CA VAL A 153 -15.54 -9.39 25.45
C VAL A 153 -15.35 -10.89 25.21
N SER A 154 -16.03 -11.46 24.21
CA SER A 154 -15.92 -12.90 23.90
C SER A 154 -14.51 -13.32 23.47
N LEU A 155 -13.74 -12.37 22.92
CA LEU A 155 -12.34 -12.54 22.54
C LEU A 155 -11.36 -12.24 23.69
N GLY A 156 -11.86 -11.77 24.83
CA GLY A 156 -11.03 -11.37 25.97
C GLY A 156 -10.28 -10.04 25.76
N LEU A 157 -10.71 -9.20 24.82
CA LEU A 157 -10.05 -7.93 24.51
C LEU A 157 -10.40 -6.84 25.53
N ILE A 158 -11.60 -6.88 26.10
CA ILE A 158 -12.06 -5.97 27.17
C ILE A 158 -12.95 -6.70 28.18
N SER A 159 -13.10 -6.11 29.36
CA SER A 159 -14.02 -6.57 30.40
C SER A 159 -15.48 -6.30 30.04
N GLN A 160 -16.39 -7.08 30.63
CA GLN A 160 -17.84 -6.85 30.52
C GLN A 160 -18.24 -5.48 31.08
N SER A 161 -17.57 -5.01 32.13
CA SER A 161 -17.78 -3.68 32.71
C SER A 161 -17.42 -2.57 31.71
N THR A 162 -16.28 -2.66 31.04
CA THR A 162 -15.87 -1.69 30.02
C THR A 162 -16.80 -1.73 28.82
N ALA A 163 -17.24 -2.91 28.37
CA ALA A 163 -18.21 -3.02 27.28
C ALA A 163 -19.57 -2.37 27.59
N GLN A 164 -19.93 -2.27 28.87
CA GLN A 164 -21.19 -1.67 29.36
C GLN A 164 -21.05 -0.22 29.85
N ALA A 165 -19.84 0.35 29.82
CA ALA A 165 -19.61 1.73 30.21
C ALA A 165 -20.24 2.72 29.22
N SER A 166 -20.55 3.93 29.69
CA SER A 166 -21.09 4.99 28.84
C SER A 166 -20.03 5.61 27.93
N ILE A 167 -18.78 5.67 28.39
CA ILE A 167 -17.62 6.17 27.65
C ILE A 167 -16.42 5.26 27.91
N ILE A 168 -15.46 5.23 26.99
CA ILE A 168 -14.18 4.54 27.18
C ILE A 168 -13.10 5.54 27.61
N THR A 169 -12.25 5.13 28.55
CA THR A 169 -11.05 5.87 28.95
C THR A 169 -9.89 5.61 27.99
N ARG A 170 -8.88 6.48 28.01
CA ARG A 170 -7.62 6.28 27.27
C ARG A 170 -6.91 4.99 27.67
N GLY A 171 -6.98 4.63 28.95
CA GLY A 171 -6.42 3.39 29.50
C GLY A 171 -7.13 2.15 28.99
N GLU A 172 -8.45 2.11 29.04
CA GLU A 172 -9.24 0.99 28.52
C GLU A 172 -9.07 0.82 27.00
N MET A 173 -9.01 1.93 26.25
CA MET A 173 -8.67 1.91 24.83
C MET A 173 -7.26 1.33 24.60
N ALA A 174 -6.29 1.64 25.47
CA ALA A 174 -4.95 1.10 25.37
C ALA A 174 -4.93 -0.42 25.59
N VAL A 175 -5.69 -0.90 26.57
CA VAL A 175 -5.86 -2.34 26.81
C VAL A 175 -6.52 -3.02 25.62
N LEU A 176 -7.61 -2.46 25.09
CA LEU A 176 -8.27 -2.98 23.89
C LEU A 176 -7.30 -3.09 22.71
N ILE A 177 -6.54 -2.02 22.41
CA ILE A 177 -5.57 -2.02 21.32
C ILE A 177 -4.46 -3.04 21.59
N SER A 178 -3.80 -3.01 22.76
CA SER A 178 -2.67 -3.92 23.06
C SER A 178 -3.04 -5.40 23.02
N ARG A 179 -4.28 -5.77 23.39
CA ARG A 179 -4.76 -7.15 23.29
C ARG A 179 -5.18 -7.52 21.87
N ALA A 180 -5.73 -6.58 21.11
CA ALA A 180 -6.18 -6.82 19.74
C ALA A 180 -5.02 -6.81 18.73
N TRP A 181 -3.99 -6.01 19.02
CA TRP A 181 -2.83 -5.76 18.20
C TRP A 181 -1.70 -6.71 18.59
N LYS A 182 -1.36 -7.64 17.70
CA LYS A 182 -0.30 -8.63 17.91
C LYS A 182 0.99 -8.13 17.24
N PRO A 183 1.98 -7.61 17.97
CA PRO A 183 3.33 -7.50 17.44
C PRO A 183 3.95 -8.90 17.30
N GLU A 184 4.80 -9.10 16.31
CA GLU A 184 5.43 -10.40 15.99
C GLU A 184 6.16 -11.01 17.20
N GLU A 185 5.92 -12.30 17.48
CA GLU A 185 6.87 -13.15 18.20
C GLU A 185 7.54 -14.09 17.18
N GLU A 186 8.86 -13.97 17.04
CA GLU A 186 9.69 -14.86 16.24
C GLU A 186 9.58 -16.31 16.75
N THR A 187 9.28 -17.27 15.86
CA THR A 187 9.66 -18.67 16.08
C THR A 187 10.33 -19.26 14.84
N PRO A 188 11.50 -19.92 14.98
CA PRO A 188 12.23 -20.49 13.87
C PRO A 188 11.85 -21.96 13.66
N VAL A 189 11.23 -22.28 12.53
CA VAL A 189 11.44 -23.57 11.86
C VAL A 189 11.29 -23.32 10.36
N THR A 190 12.36 -23.53 9.60
CA THR A 190 12.38 -23.40 8.15
C THR A 190 11.78 -24.65 7.49
N PRO A 191 10.69 -24.54 6.71
CA PRO A 191 10.40 -25.48 5.64
C PRO A 191 10.90 -24.89 4.31
N THR A 192 11.14 -25.76 3.34
CA THR A 192 11.34 -25.38 1.95
C THR A 192 10.20 -24.44 1.48
N PRO A 193 10.49 -23.35 0.72
CA PRO A 193 9.48 -22.38 0.30
C PRO A 193 8.33 -23.05 -0.44
N GLU A 194 7.11 -22.98 0.10
CA GLU A 194 5.96 -23.62 -0.50
C GLU A 194 5.38 -22.74 -1.64
N ARG A 195 5.16 -23.38 -2.79
CA ARG A 195 4.58 -22.80 -4.01
C ARG A 195 3.16 -22.31 -3.73
N PRO A 196 2.76 -21.07 -4.08
CA PRO A 196 1.35 -20.71 -4.08
C PRO A 196 0.62 -21.60 -5.10
N PRO A 197 -0.53 -22.22 -4.74
CA PRO A 197 -1.21 -23.18 -5.60
C PRO A 197 -1.59 -22.54 -6.94
N GLU A 198 -1.43 -23.27 -8.04
CA GLU A 198 -2.01 -22.87 -9.32
C GLU A 198 -3.52 -22.73 -9.15
N ASP A 199 -4.07 -21.60 -9.63
CA ASP A 199 -5.51 -21.39 -9.68
C ASP A 199 -6.12 -22.43 -10.63
N SER A 200 -6.50 -23.56 -10.04
CA SER A 200 -7.09 -24.72 -10.71
C SER A 200 -8.61 -24.69 -10.58
N GLY A 201 -9.20 -23.53 -10.27
CA GLY A 201 -10.63 -23.39 -10.03
C GLY A 201 -11.10 -24.07 -8.73
N THR A 202 -10.16 -24.47 -7.85
CA THR A 202 -10.46 -24.97 -6.51
C THR A 202 -9.92 -24.03 -5.45
N SER A 203 -10.85 -23.38 -4.74
CA SER A 203 -10.72 -22.47 -3.60
C SER A 203 -10.13 -23.14 -2.34
N GLN A 204 -8.97 -23.78 -2.45
CA GLN A 204 -8.26 -24.31 -1.27
C GLN A 204 -7.49 -23.16 -0.59
N PRO A 205 -7.66 -22.95 0.73
CA PRO A 205 -6.82 -22.05 1.51
C PRO A 205 -5.33 -22.38 1.33
N TYR A 206 -4.47 -21.37 1.24
CA TYR A 206 -3.02 -21.59 1.29
C TYR A 206 -2.33 -20.64 2.27
N THR A 207 -1.17 -21.09 2.73
CA THR A 207 -0.25 -20.37 3.62
C THR A 207 1.14 -20.31 3.00
N ILE A 208 1.94 -19.31 3.36
CA ILE A 208 3.35 -19.24 2.92
C ILE A 208 4.29 -19.54 4.08
N THR A 209 5.48 -20.07 3.75
CA THR A 209 6.48 -20.52 4.75
C THR A 209 7.85 -19.86 4.54
N ALA A 210 7.95 -18.93 3.58
CA ALA A 210 9.16 -18.22 3.23
C ALA A 210 8.86 -16.74 3.00
N ASP A 211 9.87 -15.89 3.14
CA ASP A 211 9.78 -14.44 2.94
C ASP A 211 9.74 -14.05 1.45
N HIS A 212 10.05 -14.97 0.54
CA HIS A 212 9.92 -14.76 -0.91
C HIS A 212 9.79 -16.07 -1.67
N TRP A 213 9.20 -15.99 -2.86
CA TRP A 213 9.12 -17.11 -3.80
C TRP A 213 8.94 -16.62 -5.25
N SER A 214 9.60 -17.30 -6.18
CA SER A 214 9.44 -17.15 -7.63
C SER A 214 9.65 -18.51 -8.30
N ARG A 215 9.04 -18.76 -9.47
CA ARG A 215 9.24 -20.04 -10.18
C ARG A 215 10.64 -20.16 -10.75
N GLU A 216 11.18 -19.06 -11.22
CA GLU A 216 12.54 -18.96 -11.73
C GLU A 216 13.32 -17.90 -10.96
N ASP A 217 14.62 -18.13 -10.78
CA ASP A 217 15.56 -17.13 -10.28
C ASP A 217 16.17 -16.32 -11.45
N PHE A 218 15.37 -15.39 -11.97
CA PHE A 218 15.77 -14.48 -13.04
C PHE A 218 16.99 -13.62 -12.67
N SER A 219 17.24 -13.41 -11.37
CA SER A 219 18.34 -12.60 -10.86
C SER A 219 19.73 -13.18 -11.15
N GLN A 220 19.83 -14.46 -11.54
CA GLN A 220 21.10 -15.09 -11.92
C GLN A 220 21.71 -14.51 -13.20
N GLN A 221 20.85 -14.05 -14.13
CA GLN A 221 21.30 -13.49 -15.40
C GLN A 221 21.52 -11.96 -15.32
N ALA A 222 20.99 -11.35 -14.25
CA ALA A 222 21.01 -9.93 -14.01
C ALA A 222 22.39 -9.43 -13.55
N ASN A 223 22.73 -8.18 -13.87
CA ASN A 223 23.88 -7.50 -13.30
C ASN A 223 23.70 -7.34 -11.77
N PRO A 224 24.58 -7.94 -10.94
CA PRO A 224 24.41 -7.88 -9.48
C PRO A 224 24.54 -6.47 -8.90
N ASN A 225 25.18 -5.53 -9.62
CA ASN A 225 25.41 -4.17 -9.13
C ASN A 225 24.15 -3.30 -9.13
N VAL A 226 23.08 -3.72 -9.80
CA VAL A 226 21.79 -3.01 -9.79
C VAL A 226 20.98 -3.30 -8.52
N PHE A 227 21.44 -4.24 -7.69
CA PHE A 227 20.73 -4.64 -6.49
C PHE A 227 21.20 -3.86 -5.26
N ALA A 228 20.34 -2.96 -4.77
CA ALA A 228 20.62 -2.14 -3.58
C ALA A 228 19.33 -1.79 -2.82
N GLY A 229 19.39 -1.85 -1.49
CA GLY A 229 18.26 -1.51 -0.62
C GLY A 229 17.00 -2.34 -0.93
N VAL A 230 15.89 -1.67 -1.22
CA VAL A 230 14.61 -2.31 -1.57
C VAL A 230 14.64 -2.99 -2.95
N TYR A 231 15.53 -2.54 -3.84
CA TYR A 231 15.71 -3.09 -5.19
C TYR A 231 16.58 -4.34 -5.15
N ASN A 232 16.14 -5.37 -4.43
CA ASN A 232 16.91 -6.60 -4.22
C ASN A 232 16.51 -7.71 -5.21
N ARG A 233 17.19 -8.87 -5.12
CA ARG A 233 16.95 -10.03 -5.98
C ARG A 233 15.54 -10.60 -5.85
N ALA A 234 14.98 -10.61 -4.65
CA ALA A 234 13.64 -11.13 -4.41
C ALA A 234 12.59 -10.25 -5.11
N LEU A 235 12.67 -8.92 -4.94
CA LEU A 235 11.82 -7.98 -5.68
C LEU A 235 12.00 -8.10 -7.20
N TYR A 236 13.24 -8.27 -7.66
CA TYR A 236 13.54 -8.46 -9.09
C TYR A 236 12.82 -9.69 -9.62
N ASN A 237 12.97 -10.83 -8.97
CA ASN A 237 12.32 -12.08 -9.36
C ASN A 237 10.79 -11.96 -9.30
N THR A 238 10.25 -11.31 -8.27
CA THR A 238 8.81 -11.04 -8.14
C THR A 238 8.26 -10.31 -9.35
N ILE A 239 8.86 -9.17 -9.72
CA ILE A 239 8.35 -8.36 -10.84
C ILE A 239 8.66 -9.02 -12.18
N ARG A 240 9.82 -9.70 -12.34
CA ARG A 240 10.16 -10.41 -13.59
C ARG A 240 9.21 -11.56 -13.87
N GLN A 241 8.82 -12.31 -12.84
CA GLN A 241 7.82 -13.36 -13.00
C GLN A 241 6.51 -12.77 -13.53
N THR A 242 6.01 -11.68 -12.94
CA THR A 242 4.81 -11.00 -13.43
C THR A 242 4.96 -10.52 -14.88
N LEU A 243 6.14 -10.03 -15.28
CA LEU A 243 6.39 -9.63 -16.66
C LEU A 243 6.35 -10.81 -17.64
N VAL A 244 6.83 -11.98 -17.24
CA VAL A 244 6.76 -13.21 -18.03
C VAL A 244 5.33 -13.76 -18.10
N ASP A 245 4.60 -13.68 -16.98
CA ASP A 245 3.23 -14.18 -16.87
C ASP A 245 2.21 -13.28 -17.61
N GLY A 246 2.50 -11.97 -17.71
CA GLY A 246 1.59 -10.99 -18.28
C GLY A 246 0.26 -10.93 -17.50
N THR A 247 -0.86 -11.00 -18.22
CA THR A 247 -2.21 -10.96 -17.64
C THR A 247 -2.75 -12.35 -17.27
N SER A 248 -1.89 -13.36 -17.17
CA SER A 248 -2.25 -14.71 -16.75
C SER A 248 -2.79 -14.75 -15.32
N GLU A 249 -3.72 -15.67 -15.04
CA GLU A 249 -4.21 -15.96 -13.69
C GLU A 249 -3.26 -16.87 -12.88
N THR A 250 -2.10 -17.21 -13.45
CA THR A 250 -1.05 -17.95 -12.73
C THR A 250 -0.69 -17.25 -11.43
N ALA A 251 -0.56 -18.03 -10.36
CA ALA A 251 -0.18 -17.52 -9.04
C ALA A 251 1.09 -16.64 -9.14
N PRO A 252 1.06 -15.39 -8.67
CA PRO A 252 2.20 -14.50 -8.83
C PRO A 252 3.35 -14.93 -7.91
N ALA A 253 4.57 -14.58 -8.30
CA ALA A 253 5.68 -14.55 -7.38
C ALA A 253 5.44 -13.50 -6.27
N TYR A 254 6.11 -13.66 -5.13
CA TYR A 254 6.00 -12.72 -4.01
C TYR A 254 7.34 -12.51 -3.32
N THR A 255 7.45 -11.38 -2.63
CA THR A 255 8.55 -11.03 -1.74
C THR A 255 8.01 -10.23 -0.56
N MET A 256 8.81 -10.03 0.48
CA MET A 256 8.54 -9.01 1.49
C MET A 256 9.07 -7.64 1.04
N VAL A 257 8.24 -6.61 1.15
CA VAL A 257 8.57 -5.19 0.97
C VAL A 257 8.07 -4.44 2.19
N ALA A 258 9.01 -3.96 3.02
CA ALA A 258 8.66 -3.18 4.20
C ALA A 258 7.77 -1.98 3.86
N LYS A 259 6.86 -1.64 4.76
CA LYS A 259 6.00 -0.44 4.66
C LYS A 259 6.81 0.87 4.68
N GLY A 260 6.09 1.98 4.58
CA GLY A 260 6.66 3.32 4.52
C GLY A 260 7.42 3.59 3.21
N ASP A 261 8.65 4.08 3.33
CA ASP A 261 9.46 4.56 2.21
C ASP A 261 9.80 3.46 1.20
N LYS A 262 10.04 2.22 1.67
CA LYS A 262 10.38 1.09 0.80
C LYS A 262 9.19 0.71 -0.08
N TYR A 263 7.99 0.57 0.50
CA TYR A 263 6.77 0.31 -0.25
C TYR A 263 6.49 1.43 -1.26
N SER A 264 6.63 2.69 -0.84
CA SER A 264 6.46 3.86 -1.72
C SER A 264 7.46 3.86 -2.88
N ALA A 265 8.72 3.52 -2.62
CA ALA A 265 9.76 3.37 -3.65
C ALA A 265 9.39 2.29 -4.67
N VAL A 266 8.88 1.12 -4.23
CA VAL A 266 8.43 0.06 -5.14
C VAL A 266 7.19 0.47 -5.93
N LYS A 267 6.21 1.13 -5.30
CA LYS A 267 5.02 1.65 -6.03
C LYS A 267 5.41 2.68 -7.08
N ASN A 268 6.34 3.58 -6.76
CA ASN A 268 6.88 4.55 -7.71
C ASN A 268 7.65 3.86 -8.86
N LEU A 269 8.45 2.82 -8.55
CA LEU A 269 9.13 1.99 -9.55
C LEU A 269 8.13 1.38 -10.55
N LEU A 270 7.07 0.74 -10.05
CA LEU A 270 6.02 0.14 -10.90
C LEU A 270 5.33 1.19 -11.77
N GLY A 271 5.00 2.36 -11.22
CA GLY A 271 4.41 3.48 -11.97
C GLY A 271 5.28 3.95 -13.15
N ARG A 272 6.61 3.87 -13.03
CA ARG A 272 7.55 4.25 -14.10
C ARG A 272 7.50 3.30 -15.29
N MET A 273 7.13 2.04 -15.11
CA MET A 273 7.03 1.02 -16.17
C MET A 273 5.61 0.79 -16.71
N GLU A 274 4.56 1.35 -16.08
CA GLU A 274 3.16 1.19 -16.55
C GLU A 274 2.99 1.66 -18.01
N GLY A 275 2.61 0.77 -18.93
CA GLY A 275 2.36 1.09 -20.34
C GLY A 275 0.90 0.88 -20.67
N ILE A 276 0.62 -0.09 -21.55
CA ILE A 276 -0.73 -0.63 -21.73
C ILE A 276 -1.18 -1.37 -20.47
N LEU A 277 -0.27 -2.13 -19.85
CA LEU A 277 -0.53 -2.84 -18.61
C LEU A 277 -0.15 -1.99 -17.41
N ARG A 278 -0.99 -2.09 -16.38
CA ARG A 278 -0.76 -1.54 -15.05
C ARG A 278 -0.29 -2.64 -14.12
N TYR A 279 0.69 -2.31 -13.28
CA TYR A 279 1.27 -3.24 -12.31
C TYR A 279 0.79 -2.89 -10.91
N GLU A 280 -0.08 -3.72 -10.36
CA GLU A 280 -0.77 -3.45 -9.10
C GLU A 280 -0.37 -4.47 -8.04
N HIS A 281 -0.38 -4.02 -6.77
CA HIS A 281 -0.18 -4.92 -5.64
C HIS A 281 -1.29 -5.96 -5.65
N HIS A 282 -0.91 -7.22 -5.55
CA HIS A 282 -1.81 -8.34 -5.63
C HIS A 282 -1.75 -9.14 -4.34
N VAL A 283 -2.92 -9.55 -3.85
CA VAL A 283 -3.07 -10.49 -2.74
C VAL A 283 -4.06 -11.56 -3.20
N PRO A 284 -3.65 -12.83 -3.30
CA PRO A 284 -4.55 -13.90 -3.68
C PRO A 284 -5.70 -14.06 -2.67
N GLN A 285 -6.93 -14.28 -3.15
CA GLN A 285 -8.13 -14.30 -2.31
C GLN A 285 -8.14 -15.44 -1.27
N ASN A 286 -7.43 -16.53 -1.55
CA ASN A 286 -7.32 -17.71 -0.69
C ASN A 286 -6.07 -17.71 0.22
N PHE A 287 -5.34 -16.59 0.32
CA PHE A 287 -4.17 -16.45 1.18
C PHE A 287 -4.59 -16.15 2.63
N THR A 288 -4.73 -17.20 3.44
CA THR A 288 -5.46 -17.14 4.72
C THR A 288 -4.65 -16.67 5.93
N ASP A 289 -3.33 -16.65 5.84
CA ASP A 289 -2.37 -16.16 6.84
C ASP A 289 -1.67 -14.87 6.40
N TYR A 290 -2.19 -14.16 5.39
CA TYR A 290 -1.65 -12.87 4.90
C TYR A 290 -1.36 -11.88 6.04
N TRP A 291 -2.15 -11.91 7.12
CA TRP A 291 -1.95 -11.07 8.31
C TRP A 291 -0.61 -11.31 9.04
N GLN A 292 0.05 -12.46 8.87
CA GLN A 292 1.39 -12.75 9.38
C GLN A 292 2.49 -12.10 8.52
N TYR A 293 2.16 -11.67 7.31
CA TYR A 293 3.09 -11.15 6.33
C TYR A 293 2.60 -9.80 5.85
N LEU A 294 2.56 -8.82 6.75
CA LEU A 294 2.08 -7.47 6.43
C LEU A 294 2.90 -6.84 5.29
N ASP A 295 4.18 -7.20 5.19
CA ASP A 295 5.09 -6.80 4.12
C ASP A 295 4.94 -7.59 2.82
N TYR A 296 3.99 -8.54 2.74
CA TYR A 296 3.76 -9.33 1.55
C TYR A 296 3.51 -8.44 0.33
N PHE A 297 4.29 -8.71 -0.71
CA PHE A 297 4.23 -7.98 -1.95
C PHE A 297 4.29 -8.96 -3.12
N ALA A 298 3.16 -9.10 -3.80
CA ALA A 298 3.08 -9.67 -5.13
C ALA A 298 2.57 -8.62 -6.11
N VAL A 299 2.84 -8.83 -7.40
CA VAL A 299 2.44 -7.91 -8.47
C VAL A 299 1.58 -8.66 -9.47
N SER A 300 0.46 -8.06 -9.83
CA SER A 300 -0.35 -8.48 -10.97
C SER A 300 -0.23 -7.47 -12.10
N ALA A 301 -0.36 -7.93 -13.34
CA ALA A 301 -0.46 -7.05 -14.50
C ALA A 301 -1.88 -7.10 -15.06
N LYS A 302 -2.51 -5.94 -15.21
CA LYS A 302 -3.86 -5.82 -15.78
C LYS A 302 -3.92 -4.61 -16.70
N MET A 303 -4.59 -4.76 -17.84
CA MET A 303 -4.94 -3.61 -18.67
C MET A 303 -6.09 -2.84 -18.00
N PRO A 304 -5.96 -1.53 -17.74
CA PRO A 304 -7.07 -0.72 -17.24
C PRO A 304 -8.29 -0.79 -18.16
N GLU A 305 -9.50 -0.85 -17.59
CA GLU A 305 -10.75 -1.03 -18.35
C GLU A 305 -10.99 0.11 -19.36
N ASN A 306 -10.50 1.31 -19.06
CA ASN A 306 -10.59 2.47 -19.94
C ASN A 306 -9.48 2.56 -21.00
N TYR A 307 -8.56 1.59 -21.07
CA TYR A 307 -7.43 1.62 -22.03
C TYR A 307 -7.73 0.93 -23.36
N GLN A 308 -8.83 0.17 -23.46
CA GLN A 308 -9.21 -0.45 -24.73
C GLN A 308 -9.47 0.58 -25.83
N ALA A 309 -10.23 1.65 -25.54
CA ALA A 309 -10.52 2.68 -26.54
C ALA A 309 -9.28 3.44 -27.05
N PRO A 310 -8.35 3.89 -26.17
CA PRO A 310 -7.03 4.36 -26.58
C PRO A 310 -6.23 3.37 -27.43
N LEU A 311 -6.24 2.08 -27.06
CA LEU A 311 -5.53 1.04 -27.77
C LEU A 311 -6.10 0.84 -29.19
N ASP A 312 -7.43 0.87 -29.32
CA ASP A 312 -8.13 0.80 -30.60
C ASP A 312 -7.81 2.03 -31.48
N PHE A 313 -7.76 3.22 -30.88
CA PHE A 313 -7.45 4.47 -31.58
C PHE A 313 -6.06 4.45 -32.22
N ILE A 314 -5.04 3.91 -31.52
CA ILE A 314 -3.66 3.88 -32.03
C ILE A 314 -3.40 2.73 -33.02
N GLN A 315 -4.34 1.81 -33.25
CA GLN A 315 -4.11 0.65 -34.13
C GLN A 315 -3.60 0.99 -35.54
N PRO A 316 -4.07 2.05 -36.23
CA PRO A 316 -3.51 2.43 -37.52
C PRO A 316 -2.03 2.82 -37.45
N ALA A 317 -1.64 3.56 -36.41
CA ALA A 317 -0.26 3.95 -36.17
C ALA A 317 0.60 2.72 -35.82
N VAL A 318 0.13 1.85 -34.93
CA VAL A 318 0.79 0.57 -34.57
C VAL A 318 0.99 -0.30 -35.81
N SER A 319 -0.03 -0.42 -36.67
CA SER A 319 0.05 -1.19 -37.91
C SER A 319 1.12 -0.65 -38.86
N HIS A 320 1.25 0.68 -38.97
CA HIS A 320 2.31 1.29 -39.75
C HIS A 320 3.70 1.05 -39.14
N VAL A 321 3.84 1.27 -37.83
CA VAL A 321 5.10 1.07 -37.09
C VAL A 321 5.62 -0.36 -37.25
N ASN A 322 4.73 -1.36 -37.23
CA ASN A 322 5.10 -2.76 -37.43
C ASN A 322 5.59 -3.10 -38.85
N THR A 323 5.47 -2.19 -39.82
CA THR A 323 6.09 -2.33 -41.15
C THR A 323 7.51 -1.78 -41.24
N LEU A 324 7.95 -1.00 -40.24
CA LEU A 324 9.28 -0.39 -40.20
C LEU A 324 10.34 -1.44 -39.85
N ALA A 325 11.52 -1.30 -40.46
CA ALA A 325 12.55 -2.34 -40.42
C ALA A 325 13.31 -2.38 -39.09
N THR A 326 13.46 -1.23 -38.43
CA THR A 326 14.29 -1.09 -37.23
C THR A 326 13.53 -0.45 -36.08
N ASP A 327 13.86 -0.82 -34.84
CA ASP A 327 13.25 -0.20 -33.65
C ASP A 327 13.56 1.30 -33.54
N ARG A 328 14.66 1.76 -34.15
CA ARG A 328 14.98 3.18 -34.31
C ARG A 328 13.90 3.91 -35.11
N GLU A 329 13.60 3.43 -36.32
CA GLU A 329 12.55 4.02 -37.18
C GLU A 329 11.19 4.00 -36.48
N LYS A 330 10.88 2.93 -35.73
CA LYS A 330 9.66 2.85 -34.91
C LYS A 330 9.60 3.98 -33.90
N VAL A 331 10.65 4.18 -33.09
CA VAL A 331 10.68 5.24 -32.07
C VAL A 331 10.65 6.64 -32.68
N GLU A 332 11.33 6.85 -33.80
CA GLU A 332 11.30 8.11 -34.55
C GLU A 332 9.88 8.43 -35.03
N TYR A 333 9.17 7.45 -35.61
CA TYR A 333 7.77 7.61 -35.99
C TYR A 333 6.86 7.90 -34.78
N LEU A 334 7.03 7.18 -33.67
CA LEU A 334 6.21 7.38 -32.47
C LEU A 334 6.41 8.78 -31.86
N ASN A 335 7.64 9.32 -31.90
CA ASN A 335 7.92 10.71 -31.51
C ASN A 335 7.12 11.69 -32.37
N ASP A 336 7.24 11.57 -33.70
CA ASP A 336 6.59 12.49 -34.64
C ASP A 336 5.06 12.35 -34.58
N TYR A 337 4.55 11.14 -34.38
CA TYR A 337 3.13 10.87 -34.18
C TYR A 337 2.58 11.60 -32.94
N LEU A 338 3.30 11.57 -31.81
CA LEU A 338 2.89 12.33 -30.62
C LEU A 338 2.96 13.84 -30.82
N CYS A 339 3.98 14.36 -31.50
CA CYS A 339 4.05 15.78 -31.86
C CYS A 339 2.91 16.22 -32.79
N SER A 340 2.25 15.29 -33.49
CA SER A 340 1.06 15.60 -34.29
C SER A 340 -0.25 15.63 -33.48
N LEU A 341 -0.26 15.07 -32.27
CA LEU A 341 -1.43 14.98 -31.40
C LEU A 341 -1.41 15.99 -30.25
N LEU A 342 -0.22 16.39 -29.81
CA LEU A 342 -0.01 17.23 -28.65
C LEU A 342 0.79 18.48 -29.02
N ALA A 343 0.55 19.56 -28.29
CA ALA A 343 1.34 20.78 -28.35
C ALA A 343 1.79 21.18 -26.95
N TYR A 344 3.10 21.39 -26.78
CA TYR A 344 3.67 21.64 -25.48
C TYR A 344 3.12 22.93 -24.87
N GLU A 345 2.66 22.82 -23.62
CA GLU A 345 2.24 23.96 -22.80
C GLU A 345 2.52 23.65 -21.33
N GLU A 346 3.25 24.55 -20.67
CA GLU A 346 3.61 24.39 -19.27
C GLU A 346 2.37 24.32 -18.37
N GLY A 347 2.32 23.33 -17.47
CA GLY A 347 1.20 23.10 -16.56
C GLY A 347 -0.04 22.45 -17.20
N ALA A 348 -0.09 22.27 -18.52
CA ALA A 348 -1.18 21.55 -19.18
C ALA A 348 -1.06 20.02 -18.99
N SER A 349 -2.18 19.31 -19.11
CA SER A 349 -2.21 17.85 -18.91
C SER A 349 -3.18 17.20 -19.89
N SER A 350 -2.72 16.14 -20.56
CA SER A 350 -3.54 15.26 -21.39
C SER A 350 -3.26 13.82 -20.99
N GLY A 351 -4.25 13.15 -20.42
CA GLY A 351 -4.13 11.74 -20.05
C GLY A 351 -4.24 10.82 -21.27
N ILE A 352 -3.84 9.55 -21.14
CA ILE A 352 -3.91 8.54 -22.20
C ILE A 352 -5.28 8.49 -22.90
N THR A 353 -6.37 8.52 -22.12
CA THR A 353 -7.74 8.47 -22.64
C THR A 353 -8.18 9.73 -23.38
N GLN A 354 -7.47 10.84 -23.23
CA GLN A 354 -7.72 12.10 -23.94
C GLN A 354 -6.81 12.22 -25.16
N THR A 355 -5.51 11.91 -24.99
CA THR A 355 -4.51 11.94 -26.06
C THR A 355 -4.83 10.98 -27.19
N PHE A 356 -5.31 9.78 -26.88
CA PHE A 356 -5.65 8.76 -27.88
C PHE A 356 -7.16 8.60 -28.03
N ALA A 357 -7.81 9.71 -28.36
CA ALA A 357 -9.23 9.76 -28.68
C ALA A 357 -9.44 10.71 -29.87
N PRO A 358 -10.57 10.62 -30.59
CA PRO A 358 -10.85 11.57 -31.67
C PRO A 358 -10.90 13.02 -31.15
N HIS A 359 -10.02 13.88 -31.67
CA HIS A 359 -10.02 15.33 -31.41
C HIS A 359 -9.59 16.11 -32.65
N THR A 360 -9.94 17.40 -32.68
CA THR A 360 -9.55 18.32 -33.76
C THR A 360 -8.34 19.14 -33.31
N GLY A 361 -7.24 19.04 -34.05
CA GLY A 361 -6.00 19.74 -33.72
C GLY A 361 -5.26 19.13 -32.53
N GLU A 362 -4.18 19.80 -32.12
CA GLU A 362 -3.29 19.37 -31.04
C GLU A 362 -3.89 19.69 -29.65
N LEU A 363 -3.71 18.78 -28.70
CA LEU A 363 -4.07 18.97 -27.30
C LEU A 363 -2.91 19.58 -26.51
N LYS A 364 -3.21 20.52 -25.60
CA LYS A 364 -2.20 21.11 -24.72
C LYS A 364 -1.72 20.13 -23.66
N ALA A 365 -0.41 20.00 -23.51
CA ALA A 365 0.19 19.01 -22.63
C ALA A 365 1.58 19.45 -22.11
N ALA A 366 1.89 19.12 -20.85
CA ALA A 366 3.23 19.23 -20.28
C ALA A 366 3.99 17.89 -20.34
N CYS A 367 5.28 17.91 -19.98
CA CYS A 367 6.22 16.80 -20.13
C CYS A 367 5.74 15.44 -19.60
N GLY A 368 5.05 15.42 -18.44
CA GLY A 368 4.49 14.19 -17.88
C GLY A 368 3.44 13.50 -18.77
N SER A 369 2.68 14.26 -19.56
CA SER A 369 1.69 13.72 -20.50
C SER A 369 2.38 13.04 -21.69
N TYR A 370 3.37 13.72 -22.29
CA TYR A 370 4.20 13.16 -23.36
C TYR A 370 4.92 11.90 -22.90
N ALA A 371 5.54 11.92 -21.71
CA ALA A 371 6.32 10.79 -21.22
C ALA A 371 5.46 9.54 -20.98
N ARG A 372 4.22 9.73 -20.49
CA ARG A 372 3.24 8.64 -20.34
C ARG A 372 2.73 8.14 -21.69
N ALA A 373 2.37 9.04 -22.60
CA ALA A 373 1.88 8.69 -23.93
C ALA A 373 2.93 7.93 -24.75
N MET A 374 4.20 8.34 -24.68
CA MET A 374 5.32 7.65 -25.34
C MET A 374 5.50 6.22 -24.82
N LYS A 375 5.40 6.04 -23.49
CA LYS A 375 5.46 4.72 -22.87
C LYS A 375 4.30 3.81 -23.29
N PHE A 376 3.08 4.36 -23.37
CA PHE A 376 1.91 3.64 -23.86
C PHE A 376 2.10 3.17 -25.31
N LEU A 377 2.61 4.04 -26.19
CA LEU A 377 2.90 3.70 -27.58
C LEU A 377 4.02 2.66 -27.72
N CYS A 378 5.12 2.81 -26.98
CA CYS A 378 6.22 1.83 -26.99
C CYS A 378 5.75 0.45 -26.55
N ALA A 379 4.91 0.38 -25.50
CA ALA A 379 4.32 -0.87 -25.05
C ALA A 379 3.42 -1.53 -26.11
N ALA A 380 2.76 -0.74 -26.97
CA ALA A 380 1.91 -1.26 -28.05
C ALA A 380 2.69 -1.92 -29.20
N VAL A 381 4.01 -1.70 -29.27
CA VAL A 381 4.89 -2.21 -30.31
C VAL A 381 6.09 -2.98 -29.73
N ASP A 382 5.95 -3.45 -28.49
CA ASP A 382 6.94 -4.27 -27.77
C ASP A 382 8.35 -3.64 -27.63
N ILE A 383 8.41 -2.31 -27.51
CA ILE A 383 9.67 -1.58 -27.27
C ILE A 383 9.82 -1.29 -25.77
N PRO A 384 10.88 -1.76 -25.10
CA PRO A 384 11.12 -1.47 -23.68
C PRO A 384 11.30 0.03 -23.44
N CYS A 385 10.43 0.61 -22.62
CA CYS A 385 10.39 2.03 -22.33
C CYS A 385 9.93 2.28 -20.90
N PHE A 386 10.59 3.20 -20.19
CA PHE A 386 10.15 3.66 -18.87
C PHE A 386 10.46 5.14 -18.66
N THR A 387 9.81 5.75 -17.68
CA THR A 387 10.00 7.18 -17.38
C THR A 387 11.15 7.42 -16.41
N ILE A 388 11.81 8.56 -16.59
CA ILE A 388 12.87 9.09 -15.74
C ILE A 388 12.56 10.57 -15.45
N SER A 389 12.93 11.07 -14.28
CA SER A 389 12.59 12.41 -13.83
C SER A 389 13.74 13.14 -13.16
N SER A 390 13.71 14.47 -13.29
CA SER A 390 14.41 15.42 -12.44
C SER A 390 13.39 16.17 -11.55
N ASP A 391 13.84 17.13 -10.75
CA ASP A 391 12.98 17.94 -9.88
C ASP A 391 11.88 18.71 -10.61
N ILE A 392 12.07 18.98 -11.89
CA ILE A 392 11.19 19.85 -12.69
C ILE A 392 10.75 19.23 -14.01
N HIS A 393 11.21 18.02 -14.35
CA HIS A 393 11.02 17.46 -15.69
C HIS A 393 10.93 15.94 -15.71
N VAL A 394 10.20 15.39 -16.69
CA VAL A 394 10.03 13.94 -16.89
C VAL A 394 10.18 13.60 -18.37
N TRP A 395 10.94 12.56 -18.69
CA TRP A 395 11.14 12.06 -20.05
C TRP A 395 11.30 10.52 -20.06
N ASN A 396 11.66 9.92 -21.20
CA ASN A 396 11.75 8.46 -21.35
C ASN A 396 13.18 7.97 -21.57
N LEU A 397 13.45 6.76 -21.07
CA LEU A 397 14.51 5.89 -21.57
C LEU A 397 13.89 4.77 -22.39
N VAL A 398 14.44 4.55 -23.58
CA VAL A 398 13.94 3.56 -24.56
C VAL A 398 15.10 2.64 -24.96
N TYR A 399 14.88 1.33 -24.98
CA TYR A 399 15.91 0.37 -25.38
C TYR A 399 15.87 0.12 -26.89
N VAL A 400 16.90 0.56 -27.61
CA VAL A 400 17.01 0.46 -29.07
C VAL A 400 18.46 0.10 -29.41
N GLU A 401 18.66 -0.80 -30.37
CA GLU A 401 20.01 -1.16 -30.88
C GLU A 401 20.99 -1.59 -29.76
N GLY A 402 20.49 -2.34 -28.79
CA GLY A 402 21.29 -2.86 -27.69
C GLY A 402 21.61 -1.85 -26.58
N ARG A 403 21.05 -0.63 -26.63
CA ARG A 403 21.39 0.47 -25.73
C ARG A 403 20.14 1.18 -25.19
N TRP A 404 20.24 1.70 -23.96
CA TRP A 404 19.25 2.60 -23.39
C TRP A 404 19.52 4.03 -23.87
N LEU A 405 18.57 4.60 -24.60
CA LEU A 405 18.67 5.93 -25.21
C LEU A 405 17.58 6.85 -24.67
N HIS A 406 17.89 8.14 -24.56
CA HIS A 406 16.99 9.17 -24.10
C HIS A 406 16.04 9.60 -25.22
N VAL A 407 14.76 9.71 -24.89
CA VAL A 407 13.73 10.31 -25.74
C VAL A 407 12.93 11.30 -24.91
N ASP A 408 12.89 12.56 -25.35
CA ASP A 408 12.10 13.61 -24.74
C ASP A 408 11.24 14.30 -25.80
N VAL A 409 10.07 13.70 -26.03
CA VAL A 409 9.11 14.19 -27.04
C VAL A 409 8.64 15.61 -26.71
N SER A 410 8.51 15.95 -25.42
CA SER A 410 8.07 17.28 -25.00
C SER A 410 9.10 18.37 -25.34
N ALA A 411 10.39 18.08 -25.20
CA ALA A 411 11.46 18.98 -25.62
C ALA A 411 11.60 19.02 -27.14
N ASN A 412 11.41 17.89 -27.83
CA ASN A 412 11.45 17.83 -29.29
C ASN A 412 10.33 18.68 -29.91
N ASP A 413 9.12 18.55 -29.39
CA ASP A 413 7.95 19.34 -29.78
C ASP A 413 8.16 20.84 -29.53
N LEU A 414 8.49 21.22 -28.27
CA LEU A 414 8.73 22.61 -27.90
C LEU A 414 9.79 23.30 -28.77
N SER A 415 10.84 22.57 -29.13
CA SER A 415 11.95 23.12 -29.92
C SER A 415 11.74 23.03 -31.44
N GLY A 416 10.70 22.32 -31.89
CA GLY A 416 10.46 21.98 -33.30
C GLY A 416 11.59 21.17 -33.94
N ARG A 417 12.42 20.49 -33.14
CA ARG A 417 13.62 19.74 -33.57
C ARG A 417 13.77 18.49 -32.75
N ASN A 418 14.18 17.39 -33.37
CA ASN A 418 14.42 16.10 -32.71
C ASN A 418 15.80 16.07 -32.00
N GLY A 419 16.03 17.03 -31.09
CA GLY A 419 17.30 17.20 -30.37
C GLY A 419 17.54 16.19 -29.25
N VAL A 420 16.49 15.54 -28.77
CA VAL A 420 16.50 14.51 -27.73
C VAL A 420 15.68 13.33 -28.22
N LEU A 421 16.09 12.78 -29.36
CA LEU A 421 15.51 11.58 -29.95
C LEU A 421 16.61 10.54 -30.10
N LEU A 422 16.55 9.51 -29.26
CA LEU A 422 17.52 8.40 -29.24
C LEU A 422 18.96 8.86 -28.97
N THR A 423 19.15 9.77 -28.00
CA THR A 423 20.47 10.27 -27.61
C THR A 423 21.06 9.48 -26.44
N GLU A 424 22.39 9.30 -26.41
CA GLU A 424 23.05 8.55 -25.33
C GLU A 424 23.15 9.35 -24.02
N THR A 425 23.25 10.67 -24.13
CA THR A 425 23.40 11.57 -22.99
C THR A 425 22.35 12.66 -23.05
N TYR A 426 21.76 12.96 -21.90
CA TYR A 426 20.81 14.06 -21.77
C TYR A 426 21.02 14.79 -20.45
N GLN A 427 21.20 16.11 -20.53
CA GLN A 427 21.65 16.94 -19.39
C GLN A 427 20.51 17.66 -18.65
N THR A 428 19.24 17.38 -18.97
CA THR A 428 18.09 18.04 -18.35
C THR A 428 17.84 17.51 -16.93
N GLY A 429 18.66 18.01 -16.01
CA GLY A 429 18.60 17.67 -14.58
C GLY A 429 19.23 16.33 -14.22
N LYS A 430 19.48 16.13 -12.92
CA LYS A 430 19.98 14.87 -12.37
C LYS A 430 18.80 13.92 -12.19
N ASP A 431 18.97 12.66 -12.59
CA ASP A 431 18.02 11.59 -12.26
C ASP A 431 17.79 11.55 -10.74
N GLN A 432 16.53 11.68 -10.33
CA GLN A 432 16.15 11.65 -8.92
C GLN A 432 16.27 10.27 -8.28
N ALA A 433 16.22 9.20 -9.09
CA ALA A 433 16.19 7.83 -8.60
C ALA A 433 17.11 6.90 -9.42
N PRO A 434 18.44 7.13 -9.39
CA PRO A 434 19.41 6.40 -10.21
C PRO A 434 19.42 4.89 -9.92
N ASP A 435 19.26 4.47 -8.67
CA ASP A 435 19.20 3.04 -8.31
C ASP A 435 17.96 2.37 -8.90
N ALA A 436 16.81 3.03 -8.83
CA ALA A 436 15.57 2.56 -9.46
C ALA A 436 15.70 2.51 -10.99
N THR A 437 16.38 3.49 -11.59
CA THR A 437 16.68 3.52 -13.02
C THR A 437 17.57 2.36 -13.43
N ALA A 438 18.66 2.10 -12.70
CA ALA A 438 19.56 0.97 -12.97
C ALA A 438 18.81 -0.37 -12.82
N PHE A 439 17.98 -0.50 -11.79
CA PHE A 439 17.14 -1.67 -11.57
C PHE A 439 16.14 -1.86 -12.72
N LEU A 440 15.43 -0.81 -13.17
CA LEU A 440 14.49 -0.88 -14.29
C LEU A 440 15.15 -1.26 -15.62
N LYS A 441 16.37 -0.78 -15.88
CA LYS A 441 17.11 -1.17 -17.09
C LYS A 441 17.28 -2.68 -17.14
N GLU A 442 17.75 -3.27 -16.05
CA GLU A 442 17.93 -4.72 -15.94
C GLU A 442 16.59 -5.47 -15.88
N LEU A 443 15.61 -4.91 -15.16
CA LEU A 443 14.25 -5.42 -15.00
C LEU A 443 13.38 -5.23 -16.24
N LEU A 444 13.81 -4.56 -17.31
CA LEU A 444 13.10 -4.60 -18.59
C LEU A 444 13.91 -5.36 -19.63
N VAL A 445 15.24 -5.21 -19.62
CA VAL A 445 16.14 -5.95 -20.51
C VAL A 445 17.29 -6.56 -19.70
N PRO A 446 17.27 -7.88 -19.41
CA PRO A 446 18.33 -8.52 -18.63
C PRO A 446 19.67 -8.44 -19.36
N GLY A 447 20.73 -8.11 -18.64
CA GLY A 447 22.08 -7.91 -19.16
C GLY A 447 22.34 -6.55 -19.79
N SER A 448 21.37 -5.62 -19.79
CA SER A 448 21.51 -4.31 -20.46
C SER A 448 22.36 -3.30 -19.69
N THR A 449 22.76 -3.61 -18.46
CA THR A 449 23.58 -2.74 -17.60
C THR A 449 25.01 -3.26 -17.38
N LYS A 450 25.40 -4.33 -18.09
CA LYS A 450 26.70 -5.00 -17.92
C LYS A 450 27.89 -4.21 -18.45
#